data_AF-A0A535UXR1-F1
#
_entry.id   AF-A0A535UXR1-F1
#
_cell.length_a   1.000
_cell.length_b   1.000
_cell.length_c   1.000
_cell.angle_alpha   90.00
_cell.angle_beta   90.00
_cell.angle_gamma   90.00
#
_symmetry.space_group_name_H-M   'P 1'
#
loop_
_entity.id
_entity.type
_entity.pdbx_description
1 polymer ?
#
loop_
_entity_poly.entity_id
_entity_poly.type
_entity_poly.pdbx_seq_one_letter_code
_entity_poly.pdbx_strand_id
1 'polypeptide(L)'
;MTRRPPSNCPVCNHRLATTRLSCPECSTELSGAFTQCEFCVLTDEDRDVLRVFLASRGNMKDLERHLGVSYPTARARFDALLGKLGIERPASPAPSRIELMEQVARGEIDIDEALKRLNSNG
;
A
#
# COMPACT_ATOMS: atom_id res chain seq x y z
N MET A 1 17.38 -19.30 0.80
CA MET A 1 16.38 -18.74 -0.12
C MET A 1 15.00 -19.00 0.46
N THR A 2 14.30 -17.95 0.90
CA THR A 2 12.96 -18.07 1.47
C THR A 2 11.95 -18.20 0.32
N ARG A 3 11.31 -19.37 0.17
CA ARG A 3 10.22 -19.56 -0.81
C ARG A 3 8.91 -19.11 -0.16
N ARG A 4 8.14 -18.25 -0.84
CA ARG A 4 6.81 -17.84 -0.39
C ARG A 4 5.75 -18.52 -1.25
N PRO A 5 4.65 -19.02 -0.64
CA PRO A 5 3.52 -19.48 -1.41
C PRO A 5 2.89 -18.31 -2.18
N PRO A 6 2.36 -18.54 -3.39
CA PRO A 6 1.60 -17.52 -4.10
C PRO A 6 0.32 -17.18 -3.34
N SER A 7 -0.04 -15.90 -3.30
CA SER A 7 -1.29 -15.42 -2.71
C SER A 7 -2.49 -15.66 -3.64
N ASN A 8 -2.28 -15.61 -4.95
CA ASN A 8 -3.32 -15.77 -5.97
C ASN A 8 -3.10 -17.02 -6.83
N CYS A 9 -4.19 -17.60 -7.32
CA CYS A 9 -4.19 -18.72 -8.24
C CYS A 9 -3.63 -18.29 -9.61
N PRO A 10 -2.59 -18.94 -10.16
CA PRO A 10 -2.02 -18.56 -11.46
C PRO A 10 -2.95 -18.84 -12.65
N VAL A 11 -4.07 -19.54 -12.44
CA VAL A 11 -5.05 -19.88 -13.47
C VAL A 11 -6.19 -18.86 -13.51
N CYS A 12 -6.77 -18.51 -12.37
CA CYS A 12 -7.99 -17.68 -12.29
C CYS A 12 -7.83 -16.39 -11.46
N ASN A 13 -6.62 -16.12 -10.94
CA ASN A 13 -6.27 -14.97 -10.12
C ASN A 13 -7.08 -14.78 -8.82
N HIS A 14 -7.89 -15.76 -8.41
CA HIS A 14 -8.57 -15.73 -7.11
C HIS A 14 -7.58 -16.00 -5.97
N ARG A 15 -7.88 -15.50 -4.77
CA ARG A 15 -7.05 -15.78 -3.57
C ARG A 15 -7.03 -17.28 -3.27
N LEU A 16 -5.83 -17.80 -3.03
CA LEU A 16 -5.65 -19.18 -2.60
C LEU A 16 -5.95 -19.32 -1.11
N ALA A 17 -6.56 -20.45 -0.72
CA ALA A 17 -6.71 -20.82 0.68
C ALA A 17 -5.48 -21.61 1.13
N THR A 18 -5.05 -21.40 2.38
CA THR A 18 -4.06 -22.30 3.00
C THR A 18 -4.81 -23.55 3.46
N THR A 19 -4.45 -24.71 2.93
CA THR A 19 -5.19 -25.97 3.18
C THR A 19 -4.47 -26.97 4.07
N ARG A 20 -3.14 -26.81 4.22
CA ARG A 20 -2.30 -27.69 5.04
C ARG A 20 -1.15 -26.91 5.68
N LEU A 21 -0.87 -27.21 6.95
CA LEU A 21 0.28 -26.72 7.71
C LEU A 21 1.02 -27.92 8.32
N SER A 22 2.35 -27.90 8.28
CA SER A 22 3.18 -28.96 8.87
C SER A 22 4.15 -28.35 9.88
N CYS A 23 4.20 -28.92 11.08
CA CYS A 23 5.15 -28.53 12.12
C CYS A 23 6.51 -29.21 11.87
N PRO A 24 7.60 -28.46 11.64
CA PRO A 24 8.91 -29.06 11.38
C PRO A 24 9.55 -29.71 12.62
N GLU A 25 9.06 -29.41 13.82
CA GLU A 25 9.62 -29.92 15.08
C GLU A 25 9.04 -31.28 15.48
N CYS A 26 7.72 -31.44 15.40
CA CYS A 26 7.01 -32.66 15.82
C CYS A 26 6.30 -33.41 14.69
N SER A 27 6.41 -32.95 13.44
CA SER A 27 5.78 -33.53 12.26
C SER A 27 4.24 -33.56 12.26
N THR A 28 3.58 -32.86 13.19
CA THR A 28 2.12 -32.71 13.17
C THR A 28 1.66 -32.00 11.91
N GLU A 29 0.65 -32.56 11.24
CA GLU A 29 -0.02 -31.94 10.10
C GLU A 29 -1.43 -31.47 10.48
N LEU A 30 -1.74 -30.22 10.15
CA LEU A 30 -3.08 -29.65 10.27
C LEU A 30 -3.66 -29.46 8.88
N SER A 31 -4.83 -30.04 8.62
CA SER A 31 -5.57 -29.88 7.37
C SER A 31 -6.92 -29.22 7.62
N GLY A 32 -7.31 -28.28 6.77
CA GLY A 32 -8.53 -27.48 6.93
C GLY A 32 -8.52 -26.26 6.05
N ALA A 33 -9.58 -25.43 6.10
CA ALA A 33 -9.59 -24.14 5.42
C ALA A 33 -9.04 -23.06 6.35
N PHE A 34 -7.83 -22.59 6.10
CA PHE A 34 -7.20 -21.54 6.89
C PHE A 34 -7.15 -20.22 6.12
N THR A 35 -7.39 -19.13 6.84
CA THR A 35 -7.20 -17.77 6.31
C THR A 35 -5.71 -17.51 6.09
N GLN A 36 -5.37 -16.85 4.99
CA GLN A 36 -4.01 -16.37 4.74
C GLN A 36 -3.65 -15.24 5.71
N CYS A 37 -2.34 -15.01 5.91
CA CYS A 37 -1.89 -13.89 6.72
C CYS A 37 -2.29 -12.54 6.07
N GLU A 38 -2.66 -11.56 6.88
CA GLU A 38 -3.11 -10.24 6.39
C GLU A 38 -2.04 -9.54 5.52
N PHE A 39 -0.76 -9.71 5.87
CA PHE A 39 0.39 -9.12 5.14
C PHE A 39 0.89 -9.98 3.97
N CYS A 40 0.28 -11.14 3.71
CA CYS A 40 0.72 -12.05 2.65
C CYS A 40 0.39 -11.49 1.26
N VAL A 41 -0.55 -10.55 1.17
CA VAL A 41 -0.91 -9.81 -0.04
C VAL A 41 0.15 -8.80 -0.47
N LEU A 42 1.03 -8.38 0.44
CA LEU A 42 2.05 -7.38 0.17
C LEU A 42 3.19 -7.93 -0.70
N THR A 43 3.58 -7.17 -1.71
CA THR A 43 4.79 -7.43 -2.50
C THR A 43 6.05 -7.18 -1.65
N ASP A 44 7.23 -7.55 -2.16
CA ASP A 44 8.47 -7.25 -1.44
C ASP A 44 8.73 -5.73 -1.36
N GLU A 45 8.33 -4.96 -2.37
CA GLU A 45 8.38 -3.49 -2.35
C GLU A 45 7.42 -2.92 -1.30
N ASP A 46 6.17 -3.40 -1.25
CA ASP A 46 5.21 -2.96 -0.22
C ASP A 46 5.77 -3.23 1.19
N ARG A 47 6.36 -4.40 1.42
CA ARG A 47 6.94 -4.75 2.72
C ARG A 47 8.12 -3.85 3.08
N ASP A 48 8.90 -3.39 2.11
CA ASP A 48 9.99 -2.47 2.36
C ASP A 48 9.46 -1.08 2.77
N VAL A 49 8.48 -0.56 2.03
CA VAL A 49 7.75 0.67 2.38
C VAL A 49 7.22 0.60 3.82
N LEU A 50 6.53 -0.49 4.18
CA LEU A 50 5.99 -0.68 5.53
C LEU A 50 7.11 -0.75 6.58
N ARG A 51 8.18 -1.49 6.31
CA ARG A 51 9.32 -1.64 7.22
C ARG A 51 9.95 -0.29 7.54
N VAL A 52 10.21 0.51 6.51
CA VAL A 52 10.84 1.83 6.65
C VAL A 52 9.93 2.77 7.43
N PHE A 53 8.64 2.79 7.09
CA PHE A 53 7.67 3.62 7.81
C PHE A 53 7.57 3.23 9.30
N LEU A 54 7.56 1.94 9.62
CA LEU A 54 7.57 1.48 11.01
C LEU A 54 8.88 1.83 11.73
N ALA A 55 10.03 1.62 11.08
CA ALA A 55 11.33 1.99 11.62
C ALA A 55 11.47 3.49 11.88
N SER A 56 10.85 4.33 11.03
CA SER A 56 10.78 5.77 11.20
C SER A 56 9.68 6.24 12.17
N ARG A 57 9.01 5.31 12.87
CA ARG A 57 7.88 5.58 13.78
C ARG A 57 6.77 6.40 13.13
N GLY A 58 6.53 6.15 11.84
CA GLY A 58 5.50 6.81 11.05
C GLY A 58 5.92 8.14 10.41
N ASN A 59 7.22 8.46 10.37
CA ASN A 59 7.71 9.67 9.72
C ASN A 59 7.73 9.53 8.19
N MET A 60 6.79 10.21 7.52
CA MET A 60 6.67 10.20 6.07
C MET A 60 7.88 10.86 5.36
N LYS A 61 8.56 11.82 5.97
CA LYS A 61 9.76 12.44 5.37
C LYS A 61 10.93 11.46 5.29
N ASP A 62 11.01 10.53 6.23
CA ASP A 62 12.03 9.48 6.19
C ASP A 62 11.71 8.43 5.13
N LEU A 63 10.42 8.13 4.94
CA LEU A 63 9.96 7.26 3.86
C LEU A 63 10.22 7.87 2.48
N GLU A 64 9.93 9.17 2.32
CA GLU A 64 10.25 9.94 1.12
C GLU A 64 11.74 9.85 0.76
N ARG A 65 12.62 10.10 1.75
CA ARG A 65 14.07 10.04 1.58
C ARG A 65 14.54 8.64 1.19
N HIS A 66 13.97 7.60 1.80
CA HIS A 66 14.30 6.21 1.49
C HIS A 66 13.87 5.82 0.07
N LEU A 67 12.69 6.24 -0.34
CA LEU A 67 12.15 5.94 -1.67
C LEU A 67 12.78 6.80 -2.78
N GLY A 68 13.41 7.93 -2.44
CA GLY A 68 14.03 8.83 -3.41
C GLY A 68 13.02 9.52 -4.33
N VAL A 69 11.80 9.74 -3.84
CA VAL A 69 10.68 10.34 -4.60
C VAL A 69 10.18 11.60 -3.90
N SER A 70 9.28 12.36 -4.53
CA SER A 70 8.63 13.49 -3.87
C SER A 70 7.68 13.04 -2.77
N TYR A 71 7.46 13.87 -1.75
CA TYR A 71 6.50 13.62 -0.67
C TYR A 71 5.11 13.14 -1.17
N PRO A 72 4.47 13.76 -2.19
CA PRO A 72 3.20 13.25 -2.72
C PRO A 72 3.28 11.82 -3.26
N THR A 73 4.39 11.46 -3.90
CA THR A 73 4.62 10.11 -4.44
C THR A 73 4.82 9.10 -3.31
N ALA A 74 5.59 9.43 -2.28
CA ALA A 74 5.79 8.57 -1.12
C ALA A 74 4.46 8.31 -0.40
N ARG A 75 3.66 9.35 -0.22
CA ARG A 75 2.32 9.26 0.34
C ARG A 75 1.40 8.37 -0.49
N ALA A 76 1.33 8.58 -1.81
CA ALA A 76 0.51 7.76 -2.70
C ALA A 76 0.89 6.28 -2.66
N ARG A 77 2.20 5.95 -2.60
CA ARG A 77 2.67 4.57 -2.44
C ARG A 77 2.25 3.97 -1.10
N PHE A 78 2.36 4.74 -0.02
CA PHE A 78 1.93 4.28 1.30
C PHE A 78 0.41 4.08 1.38
N ASP A 79 -0.37 4.99 0.82
CA ASP A 79 -1.83 4.87 0.77
C ASP A 79 -2.27 3.65 -0.07
N ALA A 80 -1.59 3.38 -1.20
CA ALA A 80 -1.84 2.16 -1.99
C ALA A 80 -1.53 0.88 -1.20
N LEU A 81 -0.46 0.88 -0.39
CA LEU A 81 -0.14 -0.22 0.52
C LEU A 81 -1.25 -0.42 1.56
N LEU A 82 -1.73 0.65 2.19
CA LEU A 82 -2.83 0.58 3.15
C LEU A 82 -4.11 0.02 2.50
N GLY A 83 -4.41 0.40 1.26
CA GLY A 83 -5.51 -0.15 0.48
C GLY A 83 -5.40 -1.67 0.28
N LYS A 84 -4.20 -2.20 0.02
CA LYS A 84 -3.98 -3.66 -0.09
C LYS A 84 -4.26 -4.40 1.24
N LEU A 85 -4.03 -3.73 2.37
CA LEU A 85 -4.33 -4.25 3.70
C LEU A 85 -5.79 -4.05 4.12
N GLY A 86 -6.62 -3.39 3.31
CA GLY A 86 -7.99 -3.02 3.69
C GLY A 86 -8.04 -1.97 4.81
N ILE A 87 -6.94 -1.24 5.04
CA ILE A 87 -6.86 -0.13 5.99
C ILE A 87 -7.24 1.13 5.22
N GLU A 88 -8.53 1.27 4.92
CA GLU A 88 -9.00 2.48 4.26
C GLU A 88 -8.94 3.65 5.24
N ARG A 89 -8.20 4.70 4.88
CA ARG A 89 -8.49 6.02 5.44
C ARG A 89 -9.85 6.44 4.87
N PRO A 90 -10.76 7.04 5.66
CA PRO A 90 -11.84 7.80 5.07
C PRO A 90 -11.21 8.75 4.04
N ALA A 91 -11.79 8.79 2.84
CA ALA A 91 -11.25 9.52 1.70
C ALA A 91 -10.63 10.84 2.19
N SER A 92 -9.31 10.98 2.01
CA SER A 92 -8.63 12.20 2.43
C SER A 92 -9.41 13.35 1.82
N PRO A 93 -9.84 14.36 2.62
CA PRO A 93 -10.66 15.43 2.09
C PRO A 93 -10.01 15.98 0.84
N ALA A 94 -10.83 16.27 -0.17
CA ALA A 94 -10.38 16.79 -1.45
C ALA A 94 -9.31 17.87 -1.21
N PRO A 95 -8.21 17.88 -1.99
CA PRO A 95 -7.08 18.75 -1.73
C PRO A 95 -7.57 20.18 -1.57
N SER A 96 -7.11 20.81 -0.50
CA SER A 96 -7.43 22.20 -0.23
C SER A 96 -6.99 23.08 -1.40
N ARG A 97 -7.60 24.25 -1.55
CA ARG A 97 -7.21 25.23 -2.57
C ARG A 97 -5.70 25.54 -2.53
N ILE A 98 -5.11 25.55 -1.35
CA ILE A 98 -3.67 25.77 -1.15
C ILE A 98 -2.86 24.62 -1.75
N GLU A 99 -3.22 23.36 -1.47
CA GLU A 99 -2.55 22.18 -2.04
C GLU A 99 -2.67 22.12 -3.56
N LEU A 100 -3.81 22.50 -4.14
CA LEU A 100 -3.98 22.61 -5.60
C LEU A 100 -3.07 23.68 -6.20
N MET A 101 -2.95 24.83 -5.55
CA MET A 101 -2.05 25.91 -6.01
C MET A 101 -0.58 25.49 -5.93
N GLU A 102 -0.20 24.73 -4.91
CA GLU A 102 1.15 24.17 -4.80
C GLU A 102 1.43 23.11 -5.89
N GLN A 103 0.45 22.27 -6.23
CA GLN A 103 0.58 21.30 -7.32
C GLN A 103 0.78 22.00 -8.67
N VAL A 104 0.09 23.13 -8.90
CA VAL A 104 0.31 23.99 -10.07
C VAL A 104 1.72 24.61 -10.04
N ALA A 105 2.15 25.13 -8.89
CA ALA A 105 3.48 25.75 -8.76
C ALA A 105 4.62 24.74 -8.97
N ARG A 106 4.40 23.47 -8.61
CA ARG A 106 5.33 22.35 -8.87
C ARG A 106 5.23 21.77 -10.28
N GLY A 107 4.27 22.21 -11.10
CA GLY A 107 4.05 21.69 -12.45
C GLY A 107 3.47 20.27 -12.49
N GLU A 108 2.89 19.80 -11.38
CA GLU A 108 2.30 18.46 -11.25
C GLU A 108 0.92 18.38 -11.92
N ILE A 109 0.22 19.52 -12.02
CA ILE A 109 -1.04 19.70 -12.76
C ILE A 109 -1.00 21.04 -13.49
N ASP A 110 -1.76 21.16 -14.58
CA ASP A 110 -1.95 22.44 -15.26
C ASP A 110 -3.07 23.28 -14.60
N ILE A 111 -3.18 24.54 -15.04
CA ILE A 111 -4.18 25.48 -14.49
C ILE A 111 -5.61 25.03 -14.79
N ASP A 112 -5.86 24.41 -15.95
CA ASP A 112 -7.20 23.98 -16.35
C ASP A 112 -7.69 22.80 -15.51
N GLU A 113 -6.79 21.87 -15.20
CA GLU A 113 -7.02 20.73 -14.32
C GLU A 113 -7.24 21.19 -12.86
N ALA A 114 -6.48 22.20 -12.40
CA ALA A 114 -6.70 22.81 -11.09
C ALA A 114 -8.07 23.50 -11.00
N LEU A 115 -8.50 24.22 -12.04
CA LEU A 115 -9.81 24.88 -12.10
C LEU A 115 -10.97 23.88 -12.09
N LYS A 116 -10.86 22.76 -12.82
CA LYS A 116 -11.87 21.69 -12.78
C LYS A 116 -12.05 21.15 -11.37
N ARG A 117 -10.95 20.86 -10.67
CA ARG A 117 -10.96 20.31 -9.31
C ARG A 117 -11.47 21.29 -8.25
N LEU A 118 -11.31 22.60 -8.46
CA LEU A 118 -11.89 23.63 -7.61
C LEU A 118 -13.41 23.76 -7.79
N ASN A 119 -13.91 23.57 -9.02
CA ASN A 119 -15.31 23.77 -9.35
C ASN A 119 -16.20 22.54 -9.06
N SER A 120 -15.63 21.33 -8.97
CA SER A 120 -16.37 20.11 -8.59
C SER A 120 -16.57 19.94 -7.07
N ASN A 121 -16.15 20.94 -6.27
CA ASN A 121 -16.24 20.95 -4.81
C ASN A 121 -17.25 22.00 -4.27
N GLY A 122 -18.12 22.54 -5.14
CA GLY A 122 -19.25 23.41 -4.79
C GLY A 122 -20.58 22.75 -5.16
#